data_AF-A0A076JM73-F1
#
_entry.id   AF-A0A076JM73-F1
#
_cell.length_a   1.000
_cell.length_b   1.000
_cell.length_c   1.000
_cell.angle_alpha   90.00
_cell.angle_beta   90.00
_cell.angle_gamma   90.00
#
_symmetry.space_group_name_H-M   'P 1'
#
loop_
_entity.id
_entity.type
_entity.pdbx_description
1 polymer ?
#
loop_
_entity_poly.entity_id
_entity_poly.type
_entity_poly.pdbx_seq_one_letter_code
_entity_poly.pdbx_strand_id
1 'polypeptide(L)'
;MTGTRDWLTRERGSRDWRLLPAAICGWAASLAAHAGFAYCMSHDGMLGALPAVLTCMIPLAVLAGLPFPRLPASVRRRITLWHASVTVCAIAAMVCAASALTYDLLQWRDPASRAAAEGDASVVVTARATSPTVISDRRSNDCRADARITSLTIDGVRQTSSARARIYADRPECGKLKQDGTYKIAGRISEARYGAMPLWLTDVTTVEHVRPPNLPMRAIGMMQEAFFVQTARLSDQGKVLVPGLTLGVLGQDYVPAEGDGADIDSTYAAQVEDAFQRSGIVHLMAVSGGHLAVTAALVRSVCSFFLLPRRFTALLVAMSYIMLSACVFPSDSVSRALLMGLSGAACLFIGRRGQAMASLSWTTLAMLMACPHMSQSFGFALSCAAVLGIVLFADTLNAWMEPVLPRFVAEVLSMTIAAQVFTLPIQVLIEPELPVFSIPANLMVAPFVGFATLAGLASLAVSWLIPWLGLQLARAASWGTAVMELTALELGSGSQATIPWAGGVGGAVLVCVVEAACAAAAIMTHRLFGRMMVQEPDLPGKRLTANPVERLRMWMERTRKALRELQWEE
;
A
#
# COMPACT_ATOMS: atom_id res chain seq x y z
N MET A 1 42.66 17.80 5.43
CA MET A 1 41.30 18.30 5.67
C MET A 1 40.24 17.39 5.04
N THR A 2 40.17 16.12 5.47
CA THR A 2 39.32 15.08 4.84
C THR A 2 38.31 14.45 5.82
N GLY A 3 38.27 14.88 7.09
CA GLY A 3 37.38 14.33 8.11
C GLY A 3 36.04 15.05 8.30
N THR A 4 35.88 16.27 7.77
CA THR A 4 34.70 17.13 8.06
C THR A 4 33.55 16.99 7.07
N ARG A 5 33.70 16.22 5.97
CA ARG A 5 32.58 15.95 5.04
C ARG A 5 31.77 14.70 5.38
N ASP A 6 32.27 13.83 6.25
CA ASP A 6 31.69 12.50 6.50
C ASP A 6 30.52 12.51 7.51
N TRP A 7 30.40 13.56 8.32
CA TRP A 7 29.27 13.72 9.24
C TRP A 7 28.04 14.33 8.55
N LEU A 8 28.25 15.26 7.60
CA LEU A 8 27.19 15.86 6.77
C LEU A 8 26.55 14.84 5.81
N THR A 9 27.27 13.79 5.40
CA THR A 9 26.72 12.66 4.65
C THR A 9 26.01 11.65 5.55
N ARG A 10 26.47 11.45 6.80
CA ARG A 10 25.75 10.63 7.80
C ARG A 10 24.40 11.23 8.22
N GLU A 11 24.25 12.56 8.18
CA GLU A 11 22.97 13.26 8.41
C GLU A 11 22.11 13.40 7.14
N ARG A 12 22.47 12.77 6.01
CA ARG A 12 21.50 12.53 4.92
C ARG A 12 20.51 11.46 5.39
N GLY A 13 19.48 11.94 6.10
CA GLY A 13 18.49 11.15 6.84
C GLY A 13 17.58 10.22 6.05
N SER A 14 17.91 9.74 4.85
CA SER A 14 17.14 8.65 4.21
C SER A 14 17.61 7.24 4.60
N ARG A 15 18.78 7.13 5.24
CA ARG A 15 19.52 5.87 5.43
C ARG A 15 19.78 5.53 6.90
N ASP A 16 18.78 5.58 7.78
CA ASP A 16 18.90 4.88 9.07
C ASP A 16 18.34 3.47 8.93
N TRP A 17 19.25 2.49 8.90
CA TRP A 17 18.95 1.06 8.67
C TRP A 17 18.88 0.28 9.98
N ARG A 18 19.09 0.94 11.13
CA ARG A 18 19.27 0.25 12.42
C ARG A 18 18.04 -0.57 12.83
N LEU A 19 16.84 -0.10 12.46
CA LEU A 19 15.57 -0.75 12.80
C LEU A 19 15.08 -1.75 11.74
N LEU A 20 15.69 -1.76 10.55
CA LEU A 20 15.25 -2.64 9.46
C LEU A 20 15.40 -4.13 9.83
N PRO A 21 16.55 -4.60 10.39
CA PRO A 21 16.66 -6.00 10.84
C PRO A 21 15.61 -6.36 11.90
N ALA A 22 15.31 -5.45 12.82
CA ALA A 22 14.31 -5.68 13.86
C ALA A 22 12.90 -5.81 13.27
N ALA A 23 12.54 -4.98 12.28
CA ALA A 23 11.27 -5.09 11.57
C ALA A 23 11.14 -6.41 10.79
N ILE A 24 12.21 -6.85 10.10
CA ILE A 24 12.23 -8.13 9.39
C ILE A 24 12.09 -9.30 10.37
N CYS A 25 12.85 -9.30 11.47
CA CYS A 25 12.74 -10.33 12.50
C CYS A 25 11.35 -10.36 13.15
N GLY A 26 10.78 -9.19 13.45
CA GLY A 26 9.41 -9.05 13.97
C GLY A 26 8.37 -9.64 13.03
N TRP A 27 8.46 -9.34 11.73
CA TRP A 27 7.56 -9.88 10.71
C TRP A 27 7.70 -11.39 10.57
N ALA A 28 8.94 -11.87 10.39
CA ALA A 28 9.21 -13.30 10.24
C ALA A 28 8.71 -14.10 11.45
N ALA A 29 8.92 -13.58 12.67
CA ALA A 29 8.44 -14.19 13.90
C ALA A 29 6.91 -14.19 14.00
N SER A 30 6.24 -13.10 13.57
CA SER A 30 4.77 -13.04 13.50
C SER A 30 4.21 -14.08 12.51
N LEU A 31 4.78 -14.20 11.31
CA LEU A 31 4.37 -15.19 10.31
C LEU A 31 4.60 -16.62 10.81
N ALA A 32 5.76 -16.88 11.42
CA ALA A 32 6.08 -18.18 11.98
C ALA A 32 5.14 -18.56 13.13
N ALA A 33 4.74 -17.58 13.96
CA ALA A 33 3.75 -17.79 15.02
C ALA A 33 2.39 -18.21 14.46
N HIS A 34 1.87 -17.50 13.45
CA HIS A 34 0.61 -17.87 12.78
C HIS A 34 0.67 -19.26 12.14
N ALA A 35 1.74 -19.55 11.39
CA ALA A 35 1.93 -20.85 10.75
C ALA A 35 2.08 -21.99 11.79
N GLY A 36 2.82 -21.74 12.86
CA GLY A 36 2.99 -22.67 13.97
C GLY A 36 1.68 -22.95 14.70
N PHE A 37 0.85 -21.93 14.91
CA PHE A 37 -0.46 -22.08 15.53
C PHE A 37 -1.40 -22.94 14.68
N ALA A 38 -1.52 -22.63 13.39
CA ALA A 38 -2.34 -23.40 12.45
C ALA A 38 -1.90 -24.87 12.36
N TYR A 39 -0.60 -25.12 12.29
CA TYR A 39 -0.05 -26.47 12.29
C TYR A 39 -0.42 -27.23 13.58
N CYS A 40 -0.25 -26.62 14.76
CA CYS A 40 -0.57 -27.25 16.05
C CYS A 40 -2.05 -27.60 16.16
N MET A 41 -2.94 -26.72 15.72
CA MET A 41 -4.39 -26.92 15.80
C MET A 41 -4.90 -27.99 14.84
N SER A 42 -4.23 -28.21 13.71
CA SER A 42 -4.63 -29.23 12.72
C SER A 42 -4.27 -30.68 13.09
N HIS A 43 -3.38 -30.90 14.06
CA HIS A 43 -2.81 -32.22 14.35
C HIS A 43 -3.18 -32.80 15.73
N ASP A 44 -4.27 -32.33 16.36
CA ASP A 44 -4.73 -32.76 17.71
C ASP A 44 -3.57 -32.91 18.72
N GLY A 45 -2.57 -32.03 18.60
CA GLY A 45 -1.25 -32.26 19.17
C GLY A 45 -1.18 -31.83 20.62
N MET A 46 -0.98 -32.81 21.51
CA MET A 46 -0.67 -32.71 22.95
C MET A 46 0.56 -31.82 23.31
N LEU A 47 1.20 -31.18 22.33
CA LEU A 47 2.34 -30.27 22.47
C LEU A 47 1.93 -28.79 22.29
N GLY A 48 0.72 -28.44 22.72
CA GLY A 48 0.19 -27.08 22.68
C GLY A 48 1.20 -26.02 23.14
N ALA A 49 1.42 -25.01 22.31
CA ALA A 49 2.30 -23.84 22.50
C ALA A 49 3.82 -24.08 22.63
N LEU A 50 4.31 -25.32 22.74
CA LEU A 50 5.74 -25.60 23.01
C LEU A 50 6.71 -25.15 21.90
N PRO A 51 6.42 -25.35 20.59
CA PRO A 51 7.26 -24.83 19.50
C PRO A 51 7.29 -23.30 19.45
N ALA A 52 6.15 -22.65 19.76
CA ALA A 52 6.00 -21.21 19.76
C ALA A 52 6.73 -20.54 20.95
N VAL A 53 6.77 -21.23 22.09
CA VAL A 53 7.61 -20.87 23.25
C VAL A 53 9.09 -21.06 22.93
N LEU A 54 9.48 -22.14 22.24
CA LEU A 54 10.85 -22.39 21.80
C LEU A 54 11.37 -21.31 20.82
N THR A 55 10.54 -20.84 19.88
CA THR A 55 10.90 -19.72 18.99
C THR A 55 11.18 -18.42 19.75
N CYS A 56 10.51 -18.19 20.89
CA CYS A 56 10.72 -17.01 21.74
C CYS A 56 11.90 -17.15 22.72
N MET A 57 12.25 -18.37 23.16
CA MET A 57 13.24 -18.61 24.23
C MET A 57 14.68 -18.82 23.71
N ILE A 58 14.88 -19.37 22.51
CA ILE A 58 16.21 -19.61 21.94
C ILE A 58 17.03 -18.30 21.75
N PRO A 59 16.45 -17.18 21.28
CA PRO A 59 17.18 -15.91 21.19
C PRO A 59 17.66 -15.39 22.56
N LEU A 60 16.87 -15.63 23.61
CA LEU A 60 17.12 -15.17 24.97
C LEU A 60 18.27 -15.95 25.63
N ALA A 61 18.33 -17.27 25.39
CA ALA A 61 19.41 -18.14 25.88
C ALA A 61 20.75 -17.84 25.18
N VAL A 62 20.74 -17.54 23.88
CA VAL A 62 21.96 -17.18 23.12
C VAL A 62 22.51 -15.81 23.54
N LEU A 63 21.63 -14.87 23.92
CA LEU A 63 22.00 -13.53 24.38
C LEU A 63 22.49 -13.48 25.84
N ALA A 64 21.98 -14.35 26.72
CA ALA A 64 22.39 -14.42 28.11
C ALA A 64 23.73 -15.16 28.33
N GLY A 65 24.14 -16.01 27.37
CA GLY A 65 25.21 -16.99 27.56
C GLY A 65 26.61 -16.61 27.06
N LEU A 66 26.86 -15.41 26.51
CA LEU A 66 28.19 -15.07 25.97
C LEU A 66 29.06 -14.31 26.99
N PRO A 67 30.04 -14.97 27.65
CA PRO A 67 30.99 -14.29 28.52
C PRO A 67 31.93 -13.43 27.69
N PHE A 68 32.19 -12.20 28.14
CA PHE A 68 33.14 -11.29 27.50
C PHE A 68 34.55 -11.47 28.08
N PRO A 69 35.51 -12.08 27.36
CA PRO A 69 36.91 -11.98 27.73
C PRO A 69 37.43 -10.56 27.49
N ARG A 70 38.55 -10.21 28.15
CA ARG A 70 39.19 -8.88 28.13
C ARG A 70 39.69 -8.48 26.74
N LEU A 71 38.81 -7.95 25.90
CA LEU A 71 39.11 -7.49 24.54
C LEU A 71 39.41 -5.98 24.48
N PRO A 72 40.22 -5.52 23.49
CA PRO A 72 40.54 -4.11 23.30
C PRO A 72 39.30 -3.24 23.03
N ALA A 73 39.35 -1.97 23.45
CA ALA A 73 38.18 -1.06 23.51
C ALA A 73 37.44 -0.85 22.17
N SER A 74 38.16 -0.88 21.04
CA SER A 74 37.59 -0.75 19.69
C SER A 74 36.80 -1.99 19.24
N VAL A 75 37.24 -3.17 19.66
CA VAL A 75 36.56 -4.45 19.45
C VAL A 75 35.36 -4.54 20.38
N ARG A 76 35.51 -4.15 21.66
CA ARG A 76 34.39 -4.05 22.62
C ARG A 76 33.27 -3.16 22.11
N ARG A 77 33.56 -1.99 21.53
CA ARG A 77 32.54 -1.08 20.98
C ARG A 77 31.79 -1.65 19.77
N ARG A 78 32.48 -2.37 18.88
CA ARG A 78 31.82 -3.03 17.74
C ARG A 78 30.94 -4.18 18.20
N ILE A 79 31.44 -4.97 19.16
CA ILE A 79 30.70 -6.09 19.73
C ILE A 79 29.48 -5.59 20.50
N THR A 80 29.59 -4.54 21.33
CA THR A 80 28.42 -3.99 22.06
C THR A 80 27.35 -3.42 21.14
N LEU A 81 27.73 -2.75 20.03
CA LEU A 81 26.76 -2.29 19.02
C LEU A 81 26.07 -3.47 18.32
N TRP A 82 26.81 -4.53 18.01
CA TRP A 82 26.26 -5.78 17.47
C TRP A 82 25.26 -6.42 18.45
N HIS A 83 25.65 -6.54 19.72
CA HIS A 83 24.79 -7.09 20.77
C HIS A 83 23.52 -6.25 20.94
N ALA A 84 23.63 -4.92 20.97
CA ALA A 84 22.47 -4.04 21.05
C ALA A 84 21.52 -4.20 19.84
N SER A 85 22.06 -4.42 18.64
CA SER A 85 21.23 -4.67 17.46
C SER A 85 20.53 -6.03 17.55
N VAL A 86 21.25 -7.07 17.99
CA VAL A 86 20.71 -8.43 18.14
C VAL A 86 19.66 -8.48 19.25
N THR A 87 19.87 -7.81 20.39
CA THR A 87 18.87 -7.73 21.46
C THR A 87 17.60 -7.04 20.98
N VAL A 88 17.70 -5.92 20.26
CA VAL A 88 16.53 -5.23 19.70
C VAL A 88 15.79 -6.13 18.70
N CYS A 89 16.51 -6.89 17.86
CA CYS A 89 15.87 -7.85 16.94
C CYS A 89 15.16 -8.99 17.70
N ALA A 90 15.78 -9.53 18.75
CA ALA A 90 15.19 -10.58 19.57
C ALA A 90 13.94 -10.08 20.33
N ILE A 91 13.99 -8.87 20.90
CA ILE A 91 12.83 -8.25 21.55
C ILE A 91 11.71 -8.02 20.53
N ALA A 92 12.02 -7.46 19.36
CA ALA A 92 11.02 -7.23 18.31
C ALA A 92 10.37 -8.53 17.84
N ALA A 93 11.16 -9.59 17.60
CA ALA A 93 10.67 -10.92 17.25
C ALA A 93 9.75 -11.49 18.33
N MET A 94 10.18 -11.45 19.59
CA MET A 94 9.41 -11.98 20.72
C MET A 94 8.08 -11.24 20.92
N VAL A 95 8.10 -9.89 20.87
CA VAL A 95 6.87 -9.09 21.05
C VAL A 95 5.89 -9.31 19.90
N CYS A 96 6.37 -9.38 18.65
CA CYS A 96 5.51 -9.63 17.50
C CYS A 96 4.94 -11.06 17.51
N ALA A 97 5.76 -12.07 17.82
CA ALA A 97 5.31 -13.45 17.96
C ALA A 97 4.31 -13.62 19.11
N ALA A 98 4.57 -13.02 20.28
CA ALA A 98 3.65 -13.06 21.40
C ALA A 98 2.32 -12.38 21.08
N SER A 99 2.33 -11.24 20.37
CA SER A 99 1.10 -10.58 19.90
C SER A 99 0.33 -11.47 18.92
N ALA A 100 1.00 -12.08 17.95
CA ALA A 100 0.38 -13.00 16.99
C ALA A 100 -0.25 -14.23 17.67
N LEU A 101 0.48 -14.92 18.53
CA LEU A 101 -0.04 -16.07 19.28
C LEU A 101 -1.22 -15.70 20.17
N THR A 102 -1.13 -14.54 20.85
CA THR A 102 -2.23 -14.06 21.70
C THR A 102 -3.47 -13.76 20.86
N TYR A 103 -3.27 -13.14 19.69
CA TYR A 103 -4.36 -12.86 18.75
C TYR A 103 -5.03 -14.15 18.26
N ASP A 104 -4.26 -15.15 17.84
CA ASP A 104 -4.78 -16.42 17.33
C ASP A 104 -5.49 -17.20 18.43
N LEU A 105 -4.93 -17.24 19.64
CA LEU A 105 -5.57 -17.85 20.81
C LEU A 105 -6.89 -17.17 21.17
N LEU A 106 -6.95 -15.84 21.11
CA LEU A 106 -8.17 -15.08 21.36
C LEU A 106 -9.21 -15.33 20.27
N GLN A 107 -8.79 -15.38 18.99
CA GLN A 107 -9.67 -15.68 17.86
C GLN A 107 -10.23 -17.10 17.94
N TRP A 108 -9.38 -18.08 18.24
CA TRP A 108 -9.77 -19.48 18.34
C TRP A 108 -10.71 -19.74 19.52
N ARG A 109 -10.50 -19.06 20.65
CA ARG A 109 -11.41 -19.14 21.81
C ARG A 109 -12.65 -18.25 21.69
N ASP A 110 -12.77 -17.41 20.67
CA ASP A 110 -13.91 -16.52 20.52
C ASP A 110 -15.20 -17.35 20.32
N PRO A 111 -16.32 -17.00 21.00
CA PRO A 111 -17.59 -17.71 20.85
C PRO A 111 -18.10 -17.80 19.41
N ALA A 112 -17.86 -16.76 18.61
CA ALA A 112 -18.28 -16.72 17.22
C ALA A 112 -17.49 -17.73 16.36
N SER A 113 -16.18 -17.84 16.62
CA SER A 113 -15.33 -18.82 15.93
C SER A 113 -15.66 -20.25 16.33
N ARG A 114 -15.93 -20.49 17.62
CA ARG A 114 -16.37 -21.82 18.10
C ARG A 114 -17.71 -22.22 17.49
N ALA A 115 -18.66 -21.30 17.46
CA ALA A 115 -19.96 -21.54 16.83
C ALA A 115 -19.80 -21.90 15.35
N ALA A 116 -18.93 -21.20 14.62
CA ALA A 116 -18.65 -21.48 13.22
C ALA A 116 -17.92 -22.83 13.00
N ALA A 117 -17.04 -23.23 13.92
CA ALA A 117 -16.29 -24.49 13.84
C ALA A 117 -17.15 -25.73 14.17
N GLU A 118 -18.12 -25.60 15.08
CA GLU A 118 -19.06 -26.69 15.45
C GLU A 118 -20.10 -26.96 14.35
N GLY A 119 -20.28 -26.02 13.42
CA GLY A 119 -21.15 -26.14 12.25
C GLY A 119 -21.87 -24.84 11.94
N ASP A 120 -22.58 -24.82 10.82
CA ASP A 120 -23.36 -23.66 10.36
C ASP A 120 -24.49 -23.28 11.35
N ALA A 121 -24.18 -22.44 12.33
CA ALA A 121 -25.08 -22.06 13.41
C ALA A 121 -25.89 -20.80 13.06
N SER A 122 -27.21 -20.84 13.30
CA SER A 122 -28.06 -19.64 13.25
C SER A 122 -27.83 -18.79 14.49
N VAL A 123 -27.38 -17.55 14.29
CA VAL A 123 -26.95 -16.66 15.36
C VAL A 123 -27.54 -15.26 15.18
N VAL A 124 -27.74 -14.57 16.29
CA VAL A 124 -28.04 -13.14 16.29
C VAL A 124 -26.81 -12.40 16.79
N VAL A 125 -26.14 -11.67 15.91
CA VAL A 125 -24.91 -10.93 16.23
C VAL A 125 -25.18 -9.44 16.34
N THR A 126 -24.52 -8.78 17.27
CA THR A 126 -24.36 -7.32 17.26
C THR A 126 -22.98 -7.03 16.70
N ALA A 127 -22.91 -6.38 15.55
CA ALA A 127 -21.66 -6.11 14.85
C ALA A 127 -21.53 -4.62 14.50
N ARG A 128 -20.30 -4.10 14.58
CA ARG A 128 -19.95 -2.76 14.09
C ARG A 128 -19.37 -2.89 12.69
N ALA A 129 -20.00 -2.27 11.71
CA ALA A 129 -19.51 -2.27 10.34
C ALA A 129 -18.19 -1.47 10.26
N THR A 130 -17.13 -2.10 9.76
CA THR A 130 -15.81 -1.50 9.60
C THR A 130 -15.57 -0.95 8.19
N SER A 131 -16.23 -1.53 7.19
CA SER A 131 -16.22 -1.04 5.81
C SER A 131 -17.62 -0.53 5.39
N PRO A 132 -17.71 0.29 4.33
CA PRO A 132 -18.96 0.50 3.61
C PRO A 132 -19.42 -0.80 2.93
N THR A 133 -20.68 -0.81 2.50
CA THR A 133 -21.24 -1.89 1.68
C THR A 133 -20.70 -1.80 0.26
N VAL A 134 -20.31 -2.95 -0.28
CA VAL A 134 -19.91 -3.13 -1.66
C VAL A 134 -20.63 -4.32 -2.27
N ILE A 135 -20.63 -4.45 -3.61
CA ILE A 135 -21.17 -5.62 -4.29
C ILE A 135 -20.47 -6.89 -3.80
N SER A 136 -21.27 -7.94 -3.63
CA SER A 136 -20.81 -9.25 -3.24
C SER A 136 -19.99 -9.90 -4.35
N ASP A 137 -18.88 -10.55 -3.97
CA ASP A 137 -18.13 -11.47 -4.85
C ASP A 137 -18.87 -12.81 -5.07
N ARG A 138 -19.91 -13.07 -4.28
CA ARG A 138 -20.72 -14.29 -4.35
C ARG A 138 -22.03 -14.01 -5.07
N ARG A 139 -22.38 -14.87 -6.03
CA ARG A 139 -23.69 -14.85 -6.73
C ARG A 139 -24.89 -15.11 -5.82
N SER A 140 -24.68 -15.69 -4.63
CA SER A 140 -25.75 -16.01 -3.69
C SER A 140 -26.25 -14.78 -2.92
N ASN A 141 -25.54 -13.65 -2.99
CA ASN A 141 -25.86 -12.47 -2.21
C ASN A 141 -25.63 -11.19 -3.00
N ASP A 142 -26.36 -10.12 -2.67
CA ASP A 142 -26.26 -8.86 -3.43
C ASP A 142 -25.09 -7.99 -2.97
N CYS A 143 -24.83 -7.93 -1.67
CA CYS A 143 -23.79 -7.07 -1.10
C CYS A 143 -22.98 -7.75 0.00
N ARG A 144 -21.83 -7.16 0.28
CA ARG A 144 -20.96 -7.53 1.40
C ARG A 144 -20.47 -6.31 2.17
N ALA A 145 -20.25 -6.48 3.46
CA ALA A 145 -19.58 -5.51 4.31
C ALA A 145 -18.71 -6.22 5.37
N ASP A 146 -17.55 -5.68 5.66
CA ASP A 146 -16.69 -6.16 6.72
C ASP A 146 -17.12 -5.55 8.05
N ALA A 147 -17.19 -6.39 9.10
CA ALA A 147 -17.63 -5.97 10.41
C ALA A 147 -16.87 -6.67 11.55
N ARG A 148 -16.91 -6.04 12.73
CA ARG A 148 -16.44 -6.63 13.98
C ARG A 148 -17.62 -7.00 14.85
N ILE A 149 -17.76 -8.28 15.15
CA ILE A 149 -18.75 -8.80 16.09
C ILE A 149 -18.37 -8.31 17.50
N THR A 150 -19.36 -7.80 18.23
CA THR A 150 -19.21 -7.29 19.61
C THR A 150 -19.94 -8.17 20.62
N SER A 151 -21.07 -8.74 20.21
CA SER A 151 -21.77 -9.77 20.96
C SER A 151 -22.47 -10.73 20.02
N LEU A 152 -22.62 -11.97 20.45
CA LEU A 152 -23.26 -13.05 19.72
C LEU A 152 -24.28 -13.71 20.65
N THR A 153 -25.48 -13.93 20.15
CA THR A 153 -26.56 -14.61 20.87
C THR A 153 -26.85 -15.93 20.18
N ILE A 154 -26.63 -17.03 20.91
CA ILE A 154 -26.92 -18.41 20.50
C ILE A 154 -27.86 -18.98 21.54
N ASP A 155 -28.96 -19.60 21.10
CA ASP A 155 -29.96 -20.23 21.97
C ASP A 155 -30.44 -19.33 23.13
N GLY A 156 -30.57 -18.02 22.85
CA GLY A 156 -30.99 -17.02 23.83
C GLY A 156 -29.88 -16.55 24.80
N VAL A 157 -28.70 -17.16 24.78
CA VAL A 157 -27.56 -16.75 25.62
C VAL A 157 -26.69 -15.75 24.89
N ARG A 158 -26.57 -14.54 25.44
CA ARG A 158 -25.69 -13.49 24.89
C ARG A 158 -24.27 -13.64 25.42
N GLN A 159 -23.31 -13.77 24.52
CA GLN A 159 -21.89 -13.83 24.81
C GLN A 159 -21.15 -12.66 24.14
N THR A 160 -20.08 -12.20 24.75
CA THR A 160 -19.20 -11.19 24.16
C THR A 160 -18.28 -11.84 23.13
N SER A 161 -18.08 -11.15 22.01
CA SER A 161 -17.19 -11.59 20.94
C SER A 161 -16.41 -10.39 20.43
N SER A 162 -15.22 -10.64 19.91
CA SER A 162 -14.38 -9.64 19.25
C SER A 162 -13.94 -10.07 17.85
N ALA A 163 -14.55 -11.16 17.35
CA ALA A 163 -14.25 -11.76 16.06
C ALA A 163 -14.58 -10.80 14.91
N ARG A 164 -13.83 -10.97 13.82
CA ARG A 164 -14.06 -10.22 12.58
C ARG A 164 -14.82 -11.11 11.61
N ALA A 165 -15.85 -10.58 11.00
CA ALA A 165 -16.70 -11.33 10.08
C ALA A 165 -17.04 -10.49 8.86
N ARG A 166 -17.19 -11.15 7.73
CA ARG A 166 -17.75 -10.56 6.51
C ARG A 166 -19.24 -10.87 6.47
N ILE A 167 -20.05 -9.84 6.41
CA ILE A 167 -21.50 -9.93 6.32
C ILE A 167 -21.84 -9.98 4.83
N TYR A 168 -22.57 -11.01 4.41
CA TYR A 168 -23.24 -11.08 3.11
C TYR A 168 -24.74 -10.86 3.33
N ALA A 169 -25.32 -9.91 2.60
CA ALA A 169 -26.72 -9.56 2.73
C ALA A 169 -27.35 -9.33 1.35
N ASP A 170 -28.67 -9.40 1.31
CA ASP A 170 -29.47 -9.19 0.11
C ASP A 170 -30.24 -7.87 0.20
N ARG A 171 -30.70 -7.34 -0.93
CA ARG A 171 -31.55 -6.15 -0.91
C ARG A 171 -32.91 -6.49 -0.27
N PRO A 172 -33.48 -5.63 0.59
CA PRO A 172 -33.12 -4.22 0.84
C PRO A 172 -32.14 -3.99 2.00
N GLU A 173 -31.67 -5.04 2.68
CA GLU A 173 -30.84 -4.90 3.90
C GLU A 173 -29.48 -4.26 3.63
N CYS A 174 -28.96 -4.37 2.41
CA CYS A 174 -27.75 -3.71 1.94
C CYS A 174 -27.72 -2.19 2.20
N GLY A 175 -28.85 -1.48 2.02
CA GLY A 175 -28.89 -0.03 2.19
C GLY A 175 -28.81 0.43 3.66
N LYS A 176 -29.07 -0.48 4.60
CA LYS A 176 -29.04 -0.18 6.04
C LYS A 176 -27.63 -0.18 6.63
N LEU A 177 -26.75 -1.01 6.06
CA LEU A 177 -25.37 -1.18 6.52
C LEU A 177 -24.51 0.01 6.08
N LYS A 178 -24.13 0.86 7.03
CA LYS A 178 -23.26 2.02 6.84
C LYS A 178 -22.01 1.85 7.68
N GLN A 179 -20.88 2.32 7.15
CA GLN A 179 -19.60 2.26 7.86
C GLN A 179 -19.72 2.94 9.24
N ASP A 180 -19.09 2.32 10.25
CA ASP A 180 -19.07 2.77 11.64
C ASP A 180 -20.42 2.67 12.39
N GLY A 181 -21.47 2.18 11.74
CA GLY A 181 -22.75 1.86 12.38
C GLY A 181 -22.69 0.55 13.17
N THR A 182 -23.48 0.47 14.25
CA THR A 182 -23.68 -0.79 15.00
C THR A 182 -25.04 -1.36 14.66
N TYR A 183 -25.04 -2.61 14.21
CA TYR A 183 -26.20 -3.33 13.73
C TYR A 183 -26.39 -4.63 14.50
N LYS A 184 -27.65 -5.02 14.69
CA LYS A 184 -28.04 -6.32 15.18
C LYS A 184 -28.55 -7.11 13.98
N ILE A 185 -27.89 -8.23 13.69
CA ILE A 185 -28.03 -8.97 12.45
C ILE A 185 -28.35 -10.42 12.82
N ALA A 186 -29.43 -10.95 12.27
CA ALA A 186 -29.75 -12.37 12.36
C ALA A 186 -29.31 -13.07 11.07
N GLY A 187 -28.55 -14.15 11.20
CA GLY A 187 -28.05 -14.92 10.06
C GLY A 187 -27.30 -16.17 10.49
N ARG A 188 -26.59 -16.80 9.56
CA ARG A 188 -25.80 -18.01 9.78
C ARG A 188 -24.32 -17.69 9.78
N ILE A 189 -23.60 -18.09 10.83
CA ILE A 189 -22.16 -17.90 10.94
C ILE A 189 -21.43 -19.17 10.49
N SER A 190 -20.37 -18.99 9.70
CA SER A 190 -19.57 -20.08 9.13
C SER A 190 -18.10 -19.66 9.03
N GLU A 191 -17.19 -20.63 8.96
CA GLU A 191 -15.79 -20.35 8.67
C GLU A 191 -15.61 -19.87 7.23
N ALA A 192 -14.81 -18.83 7.05
CA ALA A 192 -14.51 -18.32 5.73
C ALA A 192 -13.66 -19.32 4.94
N ARG A 193 -14.11 -19.68 3.73
CA ARG A 193 -13.35 -20.59 2.86
C ARG A 193 -12.17 -19.90 2.18
N TYR A 194 -12.27 -18.59 1.97
CA TYR A 194 -11.27 -17.78 1.28
C TYR A 194 -11.36 -16.32 1.74
N GLY A 195 -10.32 -15.55 1.44
CA GLY A 195 -10.22 -14.12 1.77
C GLY A 195 -9.61 -13.84 3.15
N ALA A 196 -9.42 -12.55 3.45
CA ALA A 196 -8.70 -12.11 4.64
C ALA A 196 -9.53 -12.15 5.95
N MET A 197 -10.84 -12.40 5.84
CA MET A 197 -11.75 -12.38 6.99
C MET A 197 -11.98 -13.81 7.49
N PRO A 198 -11.88 -14.10 8.79
CA PRO A 198 -11.92 -15.48 9.29
C PRO A 198 -13.33 -16.09 9.31
N LEU A 199 -14.37 -15.25 9.42
CA LEU A 199 -15.76 -15.70 9.53
C LEU A 199 -16.63 -15.06 8.46
N TRP A 200 -17.63 -15.78 7.99
CA TRP A 200 -18.70 -15.27 7.15
C TRP A 200 -20.03 -15.34 7.89
N LEU A 201 -20.79 -14.25 7.79
CA LEU A 201 -22.19 -14.19 8.18
C LEU A 201 -23.02 -14.17 6.90
N THR A 202 -23.80 -15.21 6.69
CA THR A 202 -24.61 -15.45 5.48
C THR A 202 -26.07 -15.63 5.86
N ASP A 203 -26.97 -15.77 4.87
CA ASP A 203 -28.40 -15.93 5.08
C ASP A 203 -28.99 -14.87 6.03
N VAL A 204 -28.58 -13.62 5.83
CA VAL A 204 -28.98 -12.50 6.68
C VAL A 204 -30.47 -12.23 6.49
N THR A 205 -31.26 -12.48 7.53
CA THR A 205 -32.72 -12.31 7.49
C THR A 205 -33.15 -10.90 7.90
N THR A 206 -32.44 -10.30 8.87
CA THR A 206 -32.80 -8.99 9.40
C THR A 206 -31.55 -8.18 9.77
N VAL A 207 -31.55 -6.88 9.41
CA VAL A 207 -30.58 -5.90 9.90
C VAL A 207 -31.32 -4.81 10.67
N GLU A 208 -31.21 -4.86 11.99
CA GLU A 208 -31.73 -3.86 12.90
C GLU A 208 -30.63 -2.85 13.27
N HIS A 209 -30.90 -1.58 13.08
CA HIS A 209 -29.97 -0.52 13.43
C HIS A 209 -30.00 -0.23 14.93
N VAL A 210 -28.87 -0.46 15.62
CA VAL A 210 -28.75 -0.26 17.08
C VAL A 210 -28.21 1.13 17.39
N ARG A 211 -27.13 1.53 16.71
CA ARG A 211 -26.46 2.81 16.93
C ARG A 211 -26.01 3.44 15.62
N PRO A 212 -26.31 4.73 15.39
CA PRO A 212 -25.87 5.41 14.19
C PRO A 212 -24.36 5.65 14.18
N PRO A 213 -23.77 5.78 12.97
CA PRO A 213 -22.39 6.21 12.82
C PRO A 213 -22.15 7.54 13.53
N ASN A 214 -20.91 7.76 13.95
CA ASN A 214 -20.51 9.03 14.55
C ASN A 214 -20.74 10.20 13.59
N LEU A 215 -21.00 11.41 14.13
CA LEU A 215 -21.22 12.63 13.33
C LEU A 215 -20.22 12.85 12.18
N PRO A 216 -18.89 12.76 12.37
CA PRO A 216 -17.94 12.90 11.27
C PRO A 216 -18.11 11.82 10.20
N MET A 217 -18.41 10.57 10.60
CA MET A 217 -18.60 9.47 9.66
C MET A 217 -19.90 9.61 8.88
N ARG A 218 -20.95 10.18 9.48
CA ARG A 218 -22.18 10.56 8.77
C ARG A 218 -21.92 11.61 7.70
N ALA A 219 -21.12 12.63 8.03
CA ALA A 219 -20.73 13.66 7.06
C ALA A 219 -19.90 13.06 5.90
N ILE A 220 -18.97 12.15 6.20
CA ILE A 220 -18.20 11.42 5.19
C ILE A 220 -19.13 10.59 4.29
N GLY A 221 -20.09 9.87 4.86
CA GLY A 221 -21.07 9.11 4.09
C GLY A 221 -21.88 9.99 3.14
N MET A 222 -22.29 11.19 3.57
CA MET A 222 -22.96 12.17 2.71
C MET A 222 -22.06 12.71 1.59
N MET A 223 -20.77 12.96 1.88
CA MET A 223 -19.78 13.34 0.86
C MET A 223 -19.60 12.25 -0.20
N GLN A 224 -19.42 11.00 0.24
CA GLN A 224 -19.26 9.83 -0.64
C GLN A 224 -20.50 9.64 -1.52
N GLU A 225 -21.69 9.67 -0.93
CA GLU A 225 -22.97 9.55 -1.64
C GLU A 225 -23.14 10.65 -2.69
N ALA A 226 -22.90 11.91 -2.31
CA ALA A 226 -22.97 13.03 -3.25
C ALA A 226 -21.97 12.89 -4.41
N PHE A 227 -20.78 12.36 -4.15
CA PHE A 227 -19.76 12.08 -5.16
C PHE A 227 -20.16 10.94 -6.11
N PHE A 228 -20.73 9.84 -5.60
CA PHE A 228 -21.26 8.76 -6.43
C PHE A 228 -22.40 9.25 -7.33
N VAL A 229 -23.27 10.14 -6.84
CA VAL A 229 -24.32 10.77 -7.65
C VAL A 229 -23.73 11.60 -8.80
N GLN A 230 -22.60 12.29 -8.61
CA GLN A 230 -21.95 13.04 -9.69
C GLN A 230 -21.23 12.14 -10.68
N THR A 231 -20.51 11.12 -10.20
CA THR A 231 -19.76 10.18 -11.06
C THR A 231 -20.67 9.28 -11.90
N ALA A 232 -21.87 8.96 -11.41
CA ALA A 232 -22.90 8.25 -12.18
C ALA A 232 -23.33 8.97 -13.47
N ARG A 233 -23.06 10.29 -13.58
CA ARG A 233 -23.37 11.12 -14.76
C ARG A 233 -22.22 11.22 -15.77
N LEU A 234 -21.11 10.52 -15.55
CA LEU A 234 -19.97 10.46 -16.47
C LEU A 234 -20.17 9.37 -17.54
N SER A 235 -19.20 9.25 -18.45
CA SER A 235 -19.08 8.09 -19.34
C SER A 235 -18.91 6.80 -18.55
N ASP A 236 -19.13 5.63 -19.17
CA ASP A 236 -19.03 4.33 -18.47
C ASP A 236 -17.67 4.11 -17.82
N GLN A 237 -16.60 4.45 -18.54
CA GLN A 237 -15.23 4.59 -18.03
C GLN A 237 -15.18 5.42 -16.74
N GLY A 238 -15.78 6.61 -16.77
CA GLY A 238 -15.73 7.56 -15.67
C GLY A 238 -16.55 7.11 -14.48
N LYS A 239 -17.67 6.40 -14.71
CA LYS A 239 -18.46 5.76 -13.65
C LYS A 239 -17.63 4.73 -12.91
N VAL A 240 -16.83 3.92 -13.62
CA VAL A 240 -16.02 2.84 -13.02
C VAL A 240 -14.75 3.38 -12.37
N LEU A 241 -13.92 4.10 -13.13
CA LEU A 241 -12.53 4.39 -12.76
C LEU A 241 -12.35 5.64 -11.89
N VAL A 242 -13.21 6.66 -11.99
CA VAL A 242 -13.07 7.87 -11.17
C VAL A 242 -13.26 7.54 -9.69
N PRO A 243 -14.31 6.79 -9.27
CA PRO A 243 -14.42 6.30 -7.89
C PRO A 243 -13.30 5.35 -7.47
N GLY A 244 -12.86 4.46 -8.37
CA GLY A 244 -11.73 3.56 -8.10
C GLY A 244 -10.48 4.34 -7.70
N LEU A 245 -10.09 5.32 -8.52
CA LEU A 245 -8.92 6.14 -8.25
C LEU A 245 -9.06 7.02 -6.99
N THR A 246 -10.25 7.55 -6.68
CA THR A 246 -10.41 8.49 -5.55
C THR A 246 -10.69 7.82 -4.21
N LEU A 247 -11.55 6.81 -4.20
CA LEU A 247 -12.08 6.16 -3.00
C LEU A 247 -11.53 4.75 -2.82
N GLY A 248 -10.93 4.15 -3.87
CA GLY A 248 -10.38 2.80 -3.82
C GLY A 248 -11.41 1.71 -3.99
N VAL A 249 -12.59 2.07 -4.51
CA VAL A 249 -13.69 1.18 -4.84
C VAL A 249 -14.24 1.59 -6.18
N LEU A 250 -14.35 0.63 -7.10
CA LEU A 250 -14.87 0.85 -8.43
C LEU A 250 -16.33 1.28 -8.35
N GLY A 251 -16.77 2.14 -9.27
CA GLY A 251 -18.16 2.61 -9.22
C GLY A 251 -19.20 1.50 -9.38
N GLN A 252 -18.84 0.41 -10.06
CA GLN A 252 -19.67 -0.79 -10.16
C GLN A 252 -19.83 -1.49 -8.81
N ASP A 253 -18.82 -1.45 -7.93
CA ASP A 253 -18.82 -2.15 -6.66
C ASP A 253 -19.61 -1.39 -5.59
N TYR A 254 -19.99 -0.14 -5.86
CA TYR A 254 -20.74 0.67 -4.92
C TYR A 254 -22.23 0.30 -4.92
N VAL A 255 -22.77 0.02 -3.72
CA VAL A 255 -24.20 -0.23 -3.53
C VAL A 255 -24.85 1.00 -2.90
N PRO A 256 -25.73 1.73 -3.62
CA PRO A 256 -26.41 2.88 -3.05
C PRO A 256 -27.40 2.46 -1.94
N ALA A 257 -27.69 3.40 -1.03
CA ALA A 257 -28.63 3.16 0.06
C ALA A 257 -30.08 3.07 -0.42
N GLU A 258 -30.42 3.81 -1.48
CA GLU A 258 -31.75 3.83 -2.12
C GLU A 258 -31.58 3.82 -3.65
N GLY A 259 -32.38 3.00 -4.34
CA GLY A 259 -32.36 2.87 -5.80
C GLY A 259 -31.44 1.76 -6.34
N ASP A 260 -31.48 1.57 -7.67
CA ASP A 260 -30.51 0.72 -8.36
C ASP A 260 -29.18 1.46 -8.50
N GLY A 261 -28.08 0.69 -8.48
CA GLY A 261 -26.73 1.19 -8.71
C GLY A 261 -26.60 1.90 -10.06
N ALA A 262 -25.46 2.53 -10.31
CA ALA A 262 -25.19 3.08 -11.63
C ALA A 262 -25.35 1.97 -12.68
N ASP A 263 -26.16 2.23 -13.73
CA ASP A 263 -26.30 1.33 -14.87
C ASP A 263 -24.95 1.29 -15.62
N ILE A 264 -24.18 0.25 -15.30
CA ILE A 264 -22.84 -0.04 -15.82
C ILE A 264 -22.90 -1.48 -16.34
N ASP A 265 -22.52 -1.68 -17.59
CA ASP A 265 -22.36 -3.02 -18.15
C ASP A 265 -21.25 -3.77 -17.39
N SER A 266 -21.63 -4.85 -16.71
CA SER A 266 -20.73 -5.70 -15.94
C SER A 266 -19.64 -6.34 -16.79
N THR A 267 -19.90 -6.51 -18.09
CA THR A 267 -18.92 -7.05 -19.06
C THR A 267 -17.81 -6.03 -19.32
N TYR A 268 -18.19 -4.78 -19.56
CA TYR A 268 -17.25 -3.68 -19.77
C TYR A 268 -16.40 -3.42 -18.52
N ALA A 269 -17.07 -3.36 -17.37
CA ALA A 269 -16.45 -3.26 -16.05
C ALA A 269 -15.34 -4.31 -15.82
N ALA A 270 -15.67 -5.59 -16.03
CA ALA A 270 -14.72 -6.69 -15.88
C ALA A 270 -13.58 -6.62 -16.90
N GLN A 271 -13.86 -6.21 -18.14
CA GLN A 271 -12.85 -6.04 -19.17
C GLN A 271 -11.84 -4.94 -18.81
N VAL A 272 -12.31 -3.80 -18.27
CA VAL A 272 -11.44 -2.72 -17.82
C VAL A 272 -10.58 -3.19 -16.65
N GLU A 273 -11.15 -3.89 -15.68
CA GLU A 273 -10.41 -4.43 -14.53
C GLU A 273 -9.30 -5.41 -14.97
N ASP A 274 -9.63 -6.36 -15.85
CA ASP A 274 -8.67 -7.31 -16.43
C ASP A 274 -7.58 -6.58 -17.24
N ALA A 275 -7.93 -5.59 -18.05
CA ALA A 275 -6.97 -4.80 -18.80
C ALA A 275 -5.99 -4.05 -17.87
N PHE A 276 -6.47 -3.51 -16.74
CA PHE A 276 -5.61 -2.87 -15.72
C PHE A 276 -4.71 -3.88 -15.00
N GLN A 277 -5.21 -5.09 -14.74
CA GLN A 277 -4.43 -6.20 -14.16
C GLN A 277 -3.31 -6.64 -15.11
N ARG A 278 -3.65 -6.92 -16.38
CA ARG A 278 -2.71 -7.39 -17.42
C ARG A 278 -1.66 -6.34 -17.81
N SER A 279 -2.04 -5.07 -17.83
CA SER A 279 -1.10 -3.96 -18.05
C SER A 279 -0.27 -3.60 -16.81
N GLY A 280 -0.54 -4.22 -15.65
CA GLY A 280 0.23 -4.04 -14.42
C GLY A 280 0.04 -2.67 -13.74
N ILE A 281 -1.10 -2.01 -13.98
CA ILE A 281 -1.45 -0.72 -13.37
C ILE A 281 -2.69 -0.80 -12.46
N VAL A 282 -3.18 -2.02 -12.15
CA VAL A 282 -4.29 -2.29 -11.22
C VAL A 282 -4.14 -1.62 -9.85
N HIS A 283 -2.89 -1.44 -9.38
CA HIS A 283 -2.58 -0.77 -8.12
C HIS A 283 -3.02 0.71 -8.08
N LEU A 284 -3.32 1.32 -9.23
CA LEU A 284 -3.88 2.67 -9.34
C LEU A 284 -5.39 2.71 -9.05
N MET A 285 -6.11 1.58 -9.22
CA MET A 285 -7.52 1.46 -8.86
C MET A 285 -7.74 1.28 -7.36
N ALA A 286 -6.69 0.94 -6.62
CA ALA A 286 -6.68 0.93 -5.17
C ALA A 286 -6.10 2.24 -4.63
N VAL A 287 -6.67 2.79 -3.55
CA VAL A 287 -6.03 3.95 -2.91
C VAL A 287 -4.69 3.56 -2.32
N SER A 288 -3.64 4.12 -2.92
CA SER A 288 -2.27 3.95 -2.49
C SER A 288 -1.81 5.11 -1.58
N GLY A 289 -0.71 4.90 -0.87
CA GLY A 289 -0.06 5.97 -0.10
C GLY A 289 0.34 7.20 -0.92
N GLY A 290 0.45 7.07 -2.24
CA GLY A 290 0.68 8.19 -3.15
C GLY A 290 -0.45 9.24 -3.10
N HIS A 291 -1.70 8.81 -2.98
CA HIS A 291 -2.86 9.71 -2.88
C HIS A 291 -2.78 10.59 -1.64
N LEU A 292 -2.38 9.98 -0.51
CA LEU A 292 -2.18 10.72 0.75
C LEU A 292 -0.94 11.63 0.67
N ALA A 293 0.14 11.19 0.01
CA ALA A 293 1.34 12.00 -0.18
C ALA A 293 1.09 13.24 -1.07
N VAL A 294 0.35 13.08 -2.17
CA VAL A 294 -0.06 14.17 -3.07
C VAL A 294 -0.92 15.18 -2.32
N THR A 295 -1.88 14.71 -1.52
CA THR A 295 -2.72 15.58 -0.68
C THR A 295 -1.90 16.35 0.34
N ALA A 296 -0.98 15.68 1.04
CA ALA A 296 -0.08 16.33 2.00
C ALA A 296 0.85 17.36 1.32
N ALA A 297 1.32 17.08 0.10
CA ALA A 297 2.13 18.01 -0.68
C ALA A 297 1.32 19.27 -1.07
N LEU A 298 0.07 19.10 -1.49
CA LEU A 298 -0.84 20.21 -1.78
C LEU A 298 -1.07 21.08 -0.55
N VAL A 299 -1.44 20.47 0.59
CA VAL A 299 -1.64 21.19 1.86
C VAL A 299 -0.38 21.97 2.25
N ARG A 300 0.79 21.35 2.13
CA ARG A 300 2.07 22.01 2.43
C ARG A 300 2.37 23.16 1.46
N SER A 301 2.06 23.01 0.18
CA SER A 301 2.24 24.06 -0.83
C SER A 301 1.35 25.26 -0.54
N VAL A 302 0.06 25.03 -0.23
CA VAL A 302 -0.88 26.08 0.18
C VAL A 302 -0.41 26.75 1.47
N CYS A 303 0.02 25.98 2.48
CA CYS A 303 0.54 26.53 3.71
C CYS A 303 1.79 27.40 3.49
N SER A 304 2.66 26.98 2.58
CA SER A 304 3.86 27.73 2.21
C SER A 304 3.52 29.03 1.47
N PHE A 305 2.49 29.01 0.62
CA PHE A 305 2.01 30.20 -0.10
C PHE A 305 1.51 31.28 0.87
N PHE A 306 0.80 30.87 1.93
CA PHE A 306 0.35 31.78 2.99
C PHE A 306 1.37 31.98 4.13
N LEU A 307 2.61 31.48 3.98
CA LEU A 307 3.69 31.64 4.95
C LEU A 307 3.32 31.19 6.39
N LEU A 308 2.48 30.16 6.52
CA LEU A 308 2.01 29.68 7.82
C LEU A 308 3.14 29.06 8.65
N PRO A 309 3.07 29.14 9.99
CA PRO A 309 4.09 28.58 10.85
C PRO A 309 4.18 27.05 10.70
N ARG A 310 5.40 26.53 10.82
CA ARG A 310 5.72 25.10 10.63
C ARG A 310 4.85 24.16 11.46
N ARG A 311 4.55 24.51 12.71
CA ARG A 311 3.70 23.72 13.62
C ARG A 311 2.26 23.62 13.13
N PHE A 312 1.72 24.72 12.59
CA PHE A 312 0.38 24.75 12.03
C PHE A 312 0.30 23.95 10.72
N THR A 313 1.33 24.07 9.88
CA THR A 313 1.45 23.23 8.67
C THR A 313 1.48 21.73 9.02
N ALA A 314 2.23 21.34 10.06
CA ALA A 314 2.27 19.96 10.52
C ALA A 314 0.91 19.47 11.02
N LEU A 315 0.17 20.30 11.76
CA LEU A 315 -1.17 19.97 12.21
C LEU A 315 -2.13 19.79 11.03
N LEU A 316 -2.12 20.71 10.05
CA LEU A 316 -2.95 20.61 8.85
C LEU A 316 -2.63 19.37 8.01
N VAL A 317 -1.35 19.02 7.87
CA VAL A 317 -0.93 17.80 7.18
C VAL A 317 -1.39 16.55 7.94
N ALA A 318 -1.27 16.53 9.28
CA ALA A 318 -1.79 15.41 10.07
C ALA A 318 -3.31 15.26 9.94
N MET A 319 -4.03 16.40 9.97
CA MET A 319 -5.48 16.42 9.78
C MET A 319 -5.88 15.95 8.38
N SER A 320 -5.15 16.34 7.33
CA SER A 320 -5.45 15.89 5.97
C SER A 320 -5.25 14.38 5.80
N TYR A 321 -4.22 13.80 6.42
CA TYR A 321 -4.02 12.35 6.45
C TYR A 321 -5.20 11.62 7.11
N ILE A 322 -5.64 12.09 8.30
CA ILE A 322 -6.76 11.49 9.04
C ILE A 322 -8.05 11.61 8.25
N MET A 323 -8.34 12.81 7.73
CA MET A 323 -9.58 13.08 7.02
C MET A 323 -9.68 12.29 5.72
N LEU A 324 -8.59 12.24 4.94
CA LEU A 324 -8.56 11.46 3.70
C LEU A 324 -8.63 9.97 3.98
N SER A 325 -7.90 9.45 4.97
CA SER A 325 -7.98 8.04 5.36
C SER A 325 -9.36 7.63 5.87
N ALA A 326 -10.14 8.56 6.42
CA ALA A 326 -11.53 8.31 6.83
C ALA A 326 -12.51 8.37 5.65
N CYS A 327 -12.23 9.19 4.64
CA CYS A 327 -13.06 9.30 3.43
C CYS A 327 -12.84 8.15 2.45
N VAL A 328 -11.66 7.56 2.44
CA VAL A 328 -11.28 6.46 1.56
C VAL A 328 -11.70 5.12 2.16
N PHE A 329 -11.97 4.12 1.32
CA PHE A 329 -12.28 2.78 1.79
C PHE A 329 -11.11 2.18 2.61
N PRO A 330 -11.39 1.54 3.75
CA PRO A 330 -10.35 0.97 4.60
C PRO A 330 -9.50 -0.05 3.83
N SER A 331 -8.19 0.19 3.76
CA SER A 331 -7.24 -0.75 3.17
C SER A 331 -5.93 -0.81 3.96
N ASP A 332 -5.24 -1.94 3.85
CA ASP A 332 -3.98 -2.17 4.56
C ASP A 332 -2.88 -1.18 4.11
N SER A 333 -2.88 -0.81 2.83
CA SER A 333 -1.96 0.18 2.27
C SER A 333 -2.24 1.59 2.82
N VAL A 334 -3.52 1.98 2.97
CA VAL A 334 -3.95 3.28 3.52
C VAL A 334 -3.58 3.40 4.99
N SER A 335 -3.85 2.38 5.80
CA SER A 335 -3.51 2.41 7.24
C SER A 335 -2.01 2.61 7.46
N ARG A 336 -1.16 1.97 6.63
CA ARG A 336 0.29 2.10 6.69
C ARG A 336 0.72 3.51 6.27
N ALA A 337 0.16 4.00 5.16
CA ALA A 337 0.42 5.36 4.68
C ALA A 337 -0.01 6.43 5.69
N LEU A 338 -1.13 6.23 6.39
CA LEU A 338 -1.59 7.09 7.48
C LEU A 338 -0.56 7.12 8.62
N LEU A 339 -0.10 5.95 9.10
CA LEU A 339 0.86 5.90 10.21
C LEU A 339 2.22 6.51 9.83
N MET A 340 2.72 6.22 8.63
CA MET A 340 3.92 6.86 8.09
C MET A 340 3.73 8.38 7.92
N GLY A 341 2.59 8.81 7.38
CA GLY A 341 2.23 10.21 7.19
C GLY A 341 2.16 10.99 8.51
N LEU A 342 1.52 10.42 9.53
CA LEU A 342 1.47 10.99 10.88
C LEU A 342 2.86 11.06 11.53
N SER A 343 3.70 10.03 11.35
CA SER A 343 5.09 10.07 11.82
C SER A 343 5.90 11.18 11.13
N GLY A 344 5.66 11.40 9.83
CA GLY A 344 6.24 12.48 9.05
C GLY A 344 5.75 13.86 9.51
N ALA A 345 4.45 14.00 9.78
CA ALA A 345 3.85 15.21 10.33
C ALA A 345 4.39 15.53 11.74
N ALA A 346 4.60 14.51 12.59
CA ALA A 346 5.21 14.68 13.91
C ALA A 346 6.68 15.13 13.79
N CYS A 347 7.45 14.57 12.86
CA CYS A 347 8.81 15.05 12.57
C CYS A 347 8.80 16.50 12.09
N LEU A 348 7.84 16.84 11.21
CA LEU A 348 7.62 18.22 10.77
C LEU A 348 7.27 19.12 11.95
N PHE A 349 6.45 18.70 12.90
CA PHE A 349 6.11 19.49 14.09
C PHE A 349 7.34 19.77 14.97
N ILE A 350 8.17 18.74 15.21
CA ILE A 350 9.30 18.81 16.14
C ILE A 350 10.48 19.63 15.61
N GLY A 351 10.63 19.78 14.30
CA GLY A 351 11.84 20.42 13.74
C GLY A 351 12.72 19.48 12.93
N ARG A 352 12.47 18.17 12.99
CA ARG A 352 13.34 17.12 12.46
C ARG A 352 13.01 16.76 11.00
N ARG A 353 14.03 16.30 10.27
CA ARG A 353 13.84 15.68 8.95
C ARG A 353 13.31 14.26 9.15
N GLY A 354 12.22 13.92 8.44
CA GLY A 354 11.68 12.56 8.45
C GLY A 354 12.65 11.58 7.77
N GLN A 355 12.74 10.37 8.30
CA GLN A 355 13.58 9.30 7.75
C GLN A 355 12.69 8.17 7.25
N ALA A 356 12.68 7.94 5.94
CA ALA A 356 11.74 7.01 5.30
C ALA A 356 11.93 5.56 5.79
N MET A 357 13.17 5.06 5.85
CA MET A 357 13.47 3.70 6.33
C MET A 357 13.07 3.48 7.80
N ALA A 358 13.39 4.44 8.67
CA ALA A 358 13.05 4.34 10.08
C ALA A 358 11.51 4.43 10.28
N SER A 359 10.84 5.30 9.52
CA SER A 359 9.38 5.42 9.51
C SER A 359 8.70 4.13 9.06
N LEU A 360 9.20 3.49 7.98
CA LEU A 360 8.71 2.20 7.51
C LEU A 360 8.92 1.09 8.55
N SER A 361 10.11 1.02 9.16
CA SER A 361 10.45 0.00 10.16
C SER A 361 9.57 0.14 11.42
N TRP A 362 9.40 1.37 11.92
CA TRP A 362 8.52 1.66 13.06
C TRP A 362 7.06 1.37 12.75
N THR A 363 6.59 1.78 11.56
CA THR A 363 5.21 1.53 11.11
C THR A 363 4.95 0.03 11.05
N THR A 364 5.88 -0.73 10.48
CA THR A 364 5.77 -2.19 10.38
C THR A 364 5.67 -2.82 11.77
N LEU A 365 6.61 -2.51 12.66
CA LEU A 365 6.58 -3.05 14.03
C LEU A 365 5.30 -2.64 14.77
N ALA A 366 4.90 -1.37 14.71
CA ALA A 366 3.71 -0.88 15.39
C ALA A 366 2.43 -1.58 14.89
N MET A 367 2.32 -1.79 13.58
CA MET A 367 1.18 -2.48 12.99
C MET A 367 1.14 -3.95 13.34
N LEU A 368 2.27 -4.65 13.32
CA LEU A 368 2.34 -6.05 13.71
C LEU A 368 2.05 -6.26 15.20
N MET A 369 2.44 -5.30 16.05
CA MET A 369 2.11 -5.35 17.47
C MET A 369 0.62 -5.10 17.73
N ALA A 370 -0.02 -4.15 17.02
CA ALA A 370 -1.42 -3.79 17.22
C ALA A 370 -2.42 -4.71 16.49
N CYS A 371 -2.05 -5.17 15.30
CA CYS A 371 -2.87 -5.93 14.36
C CYS A 371 -2.01 -7.05 13.73
N PRO A 372 -1.68 -8.13 14.47
CA PRO A 372 -0.72 -9.14 14.02
C PRO A 372 -1.16 -9.91 12.77
N HIS A 373 -2.45 -9.96 12.46
CA HIS A 373 -2.97 -10.52 11.21
C HIS A 373 -2.44 -9.80 9.95
N MET A 374 -2.00 -8.53 10.08
CA MET A 374 -1.42 -7.78 8.96
C MET A 374 -0.16 -8.44 8.40
N SER A 375 0.54 -9.27 9.20
CA SER A 375 1.70 -10.02 8.73
C SER A 375 1.39 -10.99 7.58
N GLN A 376 0.16 -11.49 7.50
CA GLN A 376 -0.32 -12.40 6.45
C GLN A 376 -1.00 -11.67 5.29
N SER A 377 -1.23 -10.36 5.40
CA SER A 377 -1.87 -9.59 4.33
C SER A 377 -0.90 -9.32 3.18
N PHE A 378 -1.27 -9.79 1.99
CA PHE A 378 -0.58 -9.46 0.75
C PHE A 378 -0.58 -7.95 0.45
N GLY A 379 -1.67 -7.24 0.74
CA GLY A 379 -1.76 -5.79 0.51
C GLY A 379 -0.78 -5.01 1.39
N PHE A 380 -0.63 -5.42 2.65
CA PHE A 380 0.37 -4.86 3.55
C PHE A 380 1.81 -5.18 3.08
N ALA A 381 2.06 -6.44 2.70
CA ALA A 381 3.36 -6.89 2.19
C ALA A 381 3.79 -6.14 0.93
N LEU A 382 2.93 -6.06 -0.09
CA LEU A 382 3.17 -5.32 -1.33
C LEU A 382 3.45 -3.83 -1.06
N SER A 383 2.68 -3.21 -0.17
CA SER A 383 2.84 -1.79 0.16
C SER A 383 4.20 -1.52 0.84
N CYS A 384 4.59 -2.33 1.82
CA CYS A 384 5.88 -2.25 2.50
C CYS A 384 7.05 -2.55 1.56
N ALA A 385 6.94 -3.57 0.72
CA ALA A 385 7.95 -3.94 -0.26
C ALA A 385 8.18 -2.84 -1.30
N ALA A 386 7.10 -2.24 -1.83
CA ALA A 386 7.19 -1.11 -2.76
C ALA A 386 7.96 0.07 -2.17
N VAL A 387 7.64 0.48 -0.94
CA VAL A 387 8.34 1.61 -0.29
C VAL A 387 9.77 1.25 0.08
N LEU A 388 10.03 0.01 0.50
CA LEU A 388 11.39 -0.48 0.72
C LEU A 388 12.22 -0.38 -0.56
N GLY A 389 11.70 -0.89 -1.68
CA GLY A 389 12.34 -0.81 -2.99
C GLY A 389 12.64 0.63 -3.41
N ILE A 390 11.63 1.51 -3.36
CA ILE A 390 11.76 2.93 -3.70
C ILE A 390 12.85 3.60 -2.85
N VAL A 391 12.84 3.42 -1.53
CA VAL A 391 13.80 4.09 -0.64
C VAL A 391 15.22 3.55 -0.81
N LEU A 392 15.38 2.28 -1.17
CA LEU A 392 16.69 1.66 -1.37
C LEU A 392 17.30 1.99 -2.73
N PHE A 393 16.50 1.92 -3.80
CA PHE A 393 17.01 1.88 -5.17
C PHE A 393 16.62 3.08 -6.04
N ALA A 394 15.54 3.82 -5.75
CA ALA A 394 15.08 4.87 -6.65
C ALA A 394 16.13 5.96 -6.89
N ASP A 395 16.81 6.45 -5.84
CA ASP A 395 17.88 7.45 -5.98
C ASP A 395 19.06 6.94 -6.81
N THR A 396 19.42 5.65 -6.66
CA THR A 396 20.55 5.03 -7.35
C THR A 396 20.23 4.83 -8.83
N LEU A 397 19.04 4.32 -9.13
CA LEU A 397 18.55 4.17 -10.50
C LEU A 397 18.41 5.52 -11.17
N ASN A 398 17.89 6.53 -10.47
CA ASN A 398 17.73 7.87 -11.02
C ASN A 398 19.08 8.46 -11.43
N ALA A 399 20.11 8.29 -10.60
CA ALA A 399 21.47 8.73 -10.93
C ALA A 399 22.09 7.99 -12.13
N TRP A 400 21.67 6.76 -12.42
CA TRP A 400 22.10 6.02 -13.62
C TRP A 400 21.36 6.47 -14.88
N MET A 401 20.13 6.97 -14.73
CA MET A 401 19.22 7.27 -15.84
C MET A 401 19.18 8.75 -16.22
N GLU A 402 19.39 9.66 -15.26
CA GLU A 402 19.47 11.12 -15.46
C GLU A 402 20.47 11.56 -16.54
N PRO A 403 21.61 10.87 -16.78
CA PRO A 403 22.52 11.22 -17.87
C PRO A 403 21.95 10.94 -19.28
N VAL A 404 20.92 10.09 -19.41
CA VAL A 404 20.41 9.62 -20.72
C VAL A 404 18.99 10.11 -20.97
N LEU A 405 18.18 10.24 -19.92
CA LEU A 405 16.75 10.55 -20.00
C LEU A 405 16.43 11.93 -19.40
N PRO A 406 15.34 12.59 -19.83
CA PRO A 406 14.82 13.77 -19.15
C PRO A 406 14.53 13.47 -17.68
N ARG A 407 14.84 14.42 -16.80
CA ARG A 407 14.72 14.26 -15.34
C ARG A 407 13.38 13.68 -14.88
N PHE A 408 12.26 14.16 -15.43
CA PHE A 408 10.94 13.65 -15.10
C PHE A 408 10.77 12.16 -15.44
N VAL A 409 11.23 11.75 -16.62
CA VAL A 409 11.15 10.34 -17.07
C VAL A 409 12.07 9.47 -16.21
N ALA A 410 13.28 9.94 -15.91
CA ALA A 410 14.22 9.24 -15.06
C ALA A 410 13.66 9.02 -13.64
N GLU A 411 13.05 10.06 -13.04
CA GLU A 411 12.45 9.97 -11.70
C GLU A 411 11.29 8.97 -11.65
N VAL A 412 10.34 9.04 -12.60
CA VAL A 412 9.20 8.12 -12.68
C VAL A 412 9.66 6.69 -12.90
N LEU A 413 10.53 6.47 -13.89
CA LEU A 413 10.99 5.15 -14.27
C LEU A 413 11.82 4.49 -13.16
N SER A 414 12.66 5.26 -12.48
CA SER A 414 13.43 4.78 -11.33
C SER A 414 12.55 4.39 -10.16
N MET A 415 11.49 5.16 -9.87
CA MET A 415 10.53 4.83 -8.82
C MET A 415 9.74 3.55 -9.16
N THR A 416 9.25 3.44 -10.41
CA THR A 416 8.49 2.28 -10.88
C THR A 416 9.33 1.00 -10.85
N ILE A 417 10.54 1.02 -11.42
CA ILE A 417 11.45 -0.14 -11.42
C ILE A 417 11.80 -0.54 -9.98
N ALA A 418 12.15 0.44 -9.13
CA ALA A 418 12.51 0.17 -7.74
C ALA A 418 11.36 -0.46 -6.95
N ALA A 419 10.12 0.00 -7.15
CA ALA A 419 8.95 -0.59 -6.52
C ALA A 419 8.69 -2.01 -7.04
N GLN A 420 8.69 -2.19 -8.37
CA GLN A 420 8.35 -3.46 -9.02
C GLN A 420 9.30 -4.59 -8.64
N VAL A 421 10.62 -4.35 -8.62
CA VAL A 421 11.61 -5.37 -8.24
C VAL A 421 11.35 -5.94 -6.84
N PHE A 422 10.71 -5.17 -5.95
CA PHE A 422 10.36 -5.65 -4.62
C PHE A 422 8.95 -6.22 -4.52
N THR A 423 8.02 -5.81 -5.38
CA THR A 423 6.63 -6.28 -5.36
C THR A 423 6.39 -7.50 -6.24
N LEU A 424 7.16 -7.70 -7.31
CA LEU A 424 6.97 -8.78 -8.28
C LEU A 424 7.04 -10.19 -7.64
N PRO A 425 8.01 -10.51 -6.75
CA PRO A 425 8.02 -11.82 -6.09
C PRO A 425 6.76 -12.09 -5.25
N ILE A 426 6.18 -11.05 -4.64
CA ILE A 426 4.95 -11.16 -3.86
C ILE A 426 3.73 -11.26 -4.77
N GLN A 427 3.73 -10.52 -5.89
CA GLN A 427 2.65 -10.55 -6.87
C GLN A 427 2.49 -11.94 -7.50
N VAL A 428 3.60 -12.62 -7.81
CA VAL A 428 3.61 -14.00 -8.34
C VAL A 428 3.04 -15.03 -7.37
N LEU A 429 3.06 -14.77 -6.06
CA LEU A 429 2.40 -15.62 -5.07
C LEU A 429 0.86 -15.51 -5.14
N ILE A 430 0.35 -14.39 -5.64
CA ILE A 430 -1.09 -14.11 -5.74
C ILE A 430 -1.60 -14.60 -7.09
N GLU A 431 -0.97 -14.13 -8.17
CA GLU A 431 -1.32 -14.46 -9.54
C GLU A 431 -0.04 -14.87 -10.29
N PRO A 432 0.04 -16.09 -10.84
CA PRO A 432 1.24 -16.60 -11.51
C PRO A 432 1.45 -15.99 -12.92
N GLU A 433 1.33 -14.67 -13.05
CA GLU A 433 1.48 -13.94 -14.30
C GLU A 433 2.40 -12.72 -14.13
N LEU A 434 3.26 -12.47 -15.12
CA LEU A 434 4.15 -11.32 -15.15
C LEU A 434 3.66 -10.26 -16.17
N PRO A 435 3.27 -9.06 -15.72
CA PRO A 435 2.84 -7.99 -16.62
C PRO A 435 4.05 -7.33 -17.30
N VAL A 436 4.28 -7.65 -18.58
CA VAL A 436 5.47 -7.20 -19.34
C VAL A 436 5.44 -5.68 -19.56
N PHE A 437 4.25 -5.12 -19.80
CA PHE A 437 4.07 -3.71 -20.12
C PHE A 437 3.86 -2.83 -18.89
N SER A 438 4.08 -3.33 -17.66
CA SER A 438 3.84 -2.54 -16.45
C SER A 438 4.70 -1.28 -16.38
N ILE A 439 5.97 -1.36 -16.78
CA ILE A 439 6.87 -0.19 -16.80
C ILE A 439 6.39 0.89 -17.78
N PRO A 440 6.21 0.61 -19.09
CA PRO A 440 5.74 1.63 -20.04
C PRO A 440 4.33 2.13 -19.72
N ALA A 441 3.42 1.27 -19.24
CA ALA A 441 2.08 1.68 -18.83
C ALA A 441 2.13 2.72 -17.70
N ASN A 442 2.93 2.45 -16.65
CA ASN A 442 3.11 3.38 -15.53
C ASN A 442 3.72 4.72 -15.98
N LEU A 443 4.67 4.70 -16.92
CA LEU A 443 5.27 5.92 -17.45
C LEU A 443 4.26 6.80 -18.22
N MET A 444 3.41 6.18 -19.04
CA MET A 444 2.36 6.88 -19.79
C MET A 444 1.31 7.48 -18.87
N VAL A 445 0.95 6.76 -17.81
CA VAL A 445 -0.15 7.12 -16.91
C VAL A 445 0.28 8.10 -15.80
N ALA A 446 1.54 8.05 -15.34
CA ALA A 446 2.03 8.84 -14.20
C ALA A 446 1.67 10.33 -14.18
N PRO A 447 1.76 11.10 -15.29
CA PRO A 447 1.39 12.52 -15.31
C PRO A 447 -0.10 12.75 -15.03
N PHE A 448 -0.95 11.81 -15.45
CA PHE A 448 -2.40 11.92 -15.38
C PHE A 448 -2.96 11.46 -14.04
N VAL A 449 -2.28 10.52 -13.35
CA VAL A 449 -2.70 10.03 -12.03
C VAL A 449 -2.79 11.18 -11.04
N GLY A 450 -1.73 11.97 -10.89
CA GLY A 450 -1.71 13.07 -9.91
C GLY A 450 -2.81 14.10 -10.18
N PHE A 451 -3.05 14.42 -11.46
CA PHE A 451 -4.12 15.32 -11.87
C PHE A 451 -5.51 14.74 -11.59
N ALA A 452 -5.76 13.49 -11.99
CA ALA A 452 -7.05 12.82 -11.80
C ALA A 452 -7.37 12.59 -10.32
N THR A 453 -6.38 12.19 -9.51
CA THR A 453 -6.51 12.06 -8.05
C THR A 453 -6.89 13.40 -7.42
N LEU A 454 -6.19 14.50 -7.76
CA LEU A 454 -6.49 15.81 -7.19
C LEU A 454 -7.87 16.32 -7.60
N ALA A 455 -8.23 16.20 -8.87
CA ALA A 455 -9.54 16.60 -9.39
C ALA A 455 -10.67 15.78 -8.74
N GLY A 456 -10.46 14.47 -8.60
CA GLY A 456 -11.43 13.57 -8.00
C GLY A 456 -11.60 13.77 -6.48
N LEU A 457 -10.50 14.00 -5.74
CA LEU A 457 -10.57 14.36 -4.31
C LEU A 457 -11.23 15.73 -4.09
N ALA A 458 -10.99 16.69 -4.99
CA ALA A 458 -11.68 17.98 -4.96
C ALA A 458 -13.18 17.81 -5.24
N SER A 459 -13.54 16.95 -6.19
CA SER A 459 -14.95 16.60 -6.46
C SER A 459 -15.61 15.98 -5.23
N LEU A 460 -14.95 15.02 -4.57
CA LEU A 460 -15.44 14.40 -3.33
C LEU A 460 -15.71 15.44 -2.23
N ALA A 461 -14.79 16.40 -2.04
CA ALA A 461 -14.93 17.45 -1.03
C ALA A 461 -16.05 18.46 -1.30
N VAL A 462 -16.34 18.74 -2.58
CA VAL A 462 -17.24 19.84 -2.98
C VAL A 462 -18.65 19.35 -3.37
N SER A 463 -18.81 18.09 -3.79
CA SER A 463 -20.06 17.57 -4.37
C SER A 463 -21.29 17.74 -3.49
N TRP A 464 -21.15 17.62 -2.17
CA TRP A 464 -22.24 17.81 -1.21
C TRP A 464 -22.65 19.27 -0.96
N LEU A 465 -21.76 20.24 -1.24
CA LEU A 465 -22.01 21.68 -1.04
C LEU A 465 -22.47 22.35 -2.33
N ILE A 466 -21.77 22.06 -3.44
CA ILE A 466 -22.01 22.65 -4.75
C ILE A 466 -21.98 21.53 -5.80
N PRO A 467 -23.11 20.86 -6.05
CA PRO A 467 -23.17 19.70 -6.95
C PRO A 467 -22.65 20.00 -8.37
N TRP A 468 -22.95 21.19 -8.90
CA TRP A 468 -22.49 21.60 -10.23
C TRP A 468 -20.96 21.65 -10.32
N LEU A 469 -20.29 22.22 -9.32
CA LEU A 469 -18.82 22.29 -9.28
C LEU A 469 -18.22 20.90 -9.05
N GLY A 470 -18.87 20.08 -8.20
CA GLY A 470 -18.52 18.68 -8.02
C GLY A 470 -18.50 17.90 -9.34
N LEU A 471 -19.52 18.09 -10.18
CA LEU A 471 -19.60 17.44 -11.50
C LEU A 471 -18.49 17.90 -12.46
N GLN A 472 -18.15 19.19 -12.50
CA GLN A 472 -17.07 19.66 -13.38
C GLN A 472 -15.71 19.10 -12.95
N LEU A 473 -15.46 19.01 -11.64
CA LEU A 473 -14.27 18.38 -11.10
C LEU A 473 -14.23 16.87 -11.39
N ALA A 474 -15.38 16.19 -11.32
CA ALA A 474 -15.50 14.79 -11.70
C ALA A 474 -15.21 14.57 -13.20
N ARG A 475 -15.66 15.47 -14.09
CA ARG A 475 -15.33 15.45 -15.52
C ARG A 475 -13.84 15.72 -15.78
N ALA A 476 -13.23 16.62 -15.01
CA ALA A 476 -11.78 16.83 -15.09
C ALA A 476 -11.02 15.56 -14.68
N ALA A 477 -11.46 14.87 -13.63
CA ALA A 477 -10.89 13.57 -13.25
C ALA A 477 -11.11 12.49 -14.32
N SER A 478 -12.27 12.50 -15.00
CA SER A 478 -12.58 11.53 -16.06
C SER A 478 -11.64 11.68 -17.26
N TRP A 479 -11.15 12.87 -17.58
CA TRP A 479 -10.15 13.05 -18.65
C TRP A 479 -8.83 12.33 -18.34
N GLY A 480 -8.35 12.41 -17.09
CA GLY A 480 -7.13 11.69 -16.71
C GLY A 480 -7.34 10.18 -16.68
N THR A 481 -8.47 9.72 -16.16
CA THR A 481 -8.76 8.27 -16.11
C THR A 481 -9.08 7.67 -17.50
N ALA A 482 -9.58 8.46 -18.45
CA ALA A 482 -9.75 8.00 -19.84
C ALA A 482 -8.41 7.67 -20.51
N VAL A 483 -7.35 8.43 -20.23
CA VAL A 483 -6.00 8.09 -20.70
C VAL A 483 -5.50 6.79 -20.07
N MET A 484 -5.85 6.55 -18.81
CA MET A 484 -5.51 5.31 -18.10
C MET A 484 -6.21 4.10 -18.72
N GLU A 485 -7.50 4.22 -19.02
CA GLU A 485 -8.28 3.19 -19.70
C GLU A 485 -7.69 2.88 -21.08
N LEU A 486 -7.44 3.91 -21.91
CA LEU A 486 -6.85 3.72 -23.23
C LEU A 486 -5.51 3.00 -23.13
N THR A 487 -4.65 3.41 -22.19
CA THR A 487 -3.35 2.77 -21.98
C THR A 487 -3.50 1.31 -21.53
N ALA A 488 -4.47 1.02 -20.66
CA ALA A 488 -4.75 -0.33 -20.18
C ALA A 488 -5.27 -1.24 -21.29
N LEU A 489 -6.21 -0.76 -22.11
CA LEU A 489 -6.79 -1.54 -23.20
C LEU A 489 -5.76 -1.81 -24.31
N GLU A 490 -4.95 -0.82 -24.69
CA GLU A 490 -3.92 -0.99 -25.72
C GLU A 490 -2.79 -1.93 -25.28
N LEU A 491 -2.29 -1.78 -24.04
CA LEU A 491 -1.18 -2.60 -23.55
C LEU A 491 -1.62 -3.94 -22.94
N GLY A 492 -2.87 -4.03 -22.46
CA GLY A 492 -3.42 -5.19 -21.77
C GLY A 492 -4.14 -6.19 -22.68
N SER A 493 -4.70 -5.75 -23.81
CA SER A 493 -5.48 -6.63 -24.71
C SER A 493 -4.63 -7.60 -25.53
N GLY A 494 -3.33 -7.34 -25.68
CA GLY A 494 -2.42 -8.20 -26.43
C GLY A 494 -2.19 -9.56 -25.76
N SER A 495 -2.02 -10.62 -26.56
CA SER A 495 -1.58 -11.93 -26.06
C SER A 495 -0.18 -11.93 -25.44
N GLN A 496 0.60 -10.88 -25.73
CA GLN A 496 1.94 -10.64 -25.18
C GLN A 496 1.93 -9.79 -23.90
N ALA A 497 0.75 -9.39 -23.40
CA ALA A 497 0.64 -8.51 -22.25
C ALA A 497 1.19 -9.15 -20.96
N THR A 498 0.92 -10.45 -20.79
CA THR A 498 1.38 -11.22 -19.65
C THR A 498 2.18 -12.44 -20.10
N ILE A 499 3.23 -12.76 -19.33
CA ILE A 499 3.95 -14.02 -19.48
C ILE A 499 3.46 -14.96 -18.37
N PRO A 500 2.94 -16.15 -18.70
CA PRO A 500 2.58 -17.14 -17.71
C PRO A 500 3.84 -17.58 -16.96
N TRP A 501 3.77 -17.61 -15.64
CA TRP A 501 4.90 -17.91 -14.77
C TRP A 501 4.60 -19.10 -13.85
N ALA A 502 5.63 -19.65 -13.22
CA ALA A 502 5.43 -20.69 -12.21
C ALA A 502 4.73 -20.07 -10.98
N GLY A 503 3.68 -20.72 -10.48
CA GLY A 503 2.99 -20.28 -9.27
C GLY A 503 3.70 -20.66 -7.98
N GLY A 504 3.24 -20.06 -6.87
CA GLY A 504 3.67 -20.39 -5.52
C GLY A 504 5.11 -19.99 -5.19
N VAL A 505 5.65 -20.56 -4.10
CA VAL A 505 6.95 -20.18 -3.54
C VAL A 505 8.09 -20.42 -4.54
N GLY A 506 8.04 -21.51 -5.31
CA GLY A 506 9.02 -21.79 -6.35
C GLY A 506 9.06 -20.72 -7.44
N GLY A 507 7.88 -20.24 -7.84
CA GLY A 507 7.72 -19.10 -8.75
C GLY A 507 8.37 -17.83 -8.24
N ALA A 508 8.09 -17.46 -6.99
CA ALA A 508 8.65 -16.27 -6.35
C ALA A 508 10.18 -16.34 -6.24
N VAL A 509 10.74 -17.50 -5.87
CA VAL A 509 12.20 -17.69 -5.83
C VAL A 509 12.82 -17.56 -7.22
N LEU A 510 12.18 -18.10 -8.25
CA LEU A 510 12.65 -17.97 -9.63
C LEU A 510 12.66 -16.50 -10.09
N VAL A 511 11.62 -15.72 -9.75
CA VAL A 511 11.61 -14.27 -10.01
C VAL A 511 12.81 -13.59 -9.36
N CYS A 512 13.05 -13.83 -8.06
CA CYS A 512 14.19 -13.25 -7.36
C CYS A 512 15.54 -13.59 -8.02
N VAL A 513 15.70 -14.83 -8.52
CA VAL A 513 16.92 -15.25 -9.24
C VAL A 513 17.06 -14.49 -10.56
N VAL A 514 15.97 -14.36 -11.32
CA VAL A 514 15.96 -13.63 -12.59
C VAL A 514 16.22 -12.14 -12.37
N GLU A 515 15.60 -11.52 -11.38
CA GLU A 515 15.85 -10.12 -11.01
C GLU A 515 17.29 -9.90 -10.56
N ALA A 516 17.86 -10.80 -9.76
CA ALA A 516 19.26 -10.75 -9.35
C ALA A 516 20.21 -10.88 -10.55
N ALA A 517 19.90 -11.77 -11.50
CA ALA A 517 20.66 -11.92 -12.74
C ALA A 517 20.58 -10.66 -13.62
N CYS A 518 19.39 -10.09 -13.80
CA CYS A 518 19.17 -8.84 -14.53
C CYS A 518 19.90 -7.66 -13.87
N ALA A 519 19.83 -7.54 -12.54
CA ALA A 519 20.54 -6.51 -11.79
C ALA A 519 22.06 -6.68 -11.90
N ALA A 520 22.58 -7.90 -11.79
CA ALA A 520 24.00 -8.18 -11.96
C ALA A 520 24.48 -7.84 -13.38
N ALA A 521 23.70 -8.20 -14.40
CA ALA A 521 23.97 -7.85 -15.79
C ALA A 521 23.98 -6.33 -15.98
N ALA A 522 22.98 -5.60 -15.46
CA ALA A 522 22.90 -4.14 -15.53
C ALA A 522 24.08 -3.44 -14.83
N ILE A 523 24.47 -3.93 -13.64
CA ILE A 523 25.65 -3.41 -12.92
C ILE A 523 26.93 -3.70 -13.70
N MET A 524 27.05 -4.89 -14.29
CA MET A 524 28.21 -5.27 -15.09
C MET A 524 28.32 -4.42 -16.35
N THR A 525 27.23 -4.25 -17.12
CA THR A 525 27.22 -3.40 -18.31
C THR A 525 27.52 -1.95 -17.96
N HIS A 526 26.93 -1.40 -16.89
CA HIS A 526 27.24 -0.04 -16.43
C HIS A 526 28.72 0.11 -16.04
N ARG A 527 29.31 -0.88 -15.35
CA ARG A 527 30.75 -0.88 -15.01
C ARG A 527 31.63 -0.99 -16.25
N LEU A 528 31.25 -1.81 -17.23
CA LEU A 528 31.96 -1.97 -18.50
C LEU A 528 31.89 -0.69 -19.33
N PHE A 529 30.71 -0.08 -19.48
CA PHE A 529 30.54 1.23 -20.12
C PHE A 529 31.34 2.32 -19.42
N GLY A 530 31.34 2.34 -18.08
CA GLY A 530 32.15 3.28 -17.30
C GLY A 530 33.66 3.09 -17.46
N ARG A 531 34.11 1.86 -17.74
CA ARG A 531 35.53 1.54 -18.04
C ARG A 531 35.90 1.77 -19.51
N MET A 532 34.96 1.64 -20.45
CA MET A 532 35.19 2.00 -21.85
C MET A 532 35.22 3.52 -22.04
N MET A 533 34.50 4.28 -21.21
CA MET A 533 34.55 5.74 -21.16
C MET A 533 35.72 6.28 -20.28
N VAL A 534 36.91 5.68 -20.38
CA VAL A 534 38.12 6.19 -19.70
C VAL A 534 38.55 7.53 -20.31
N GLN A 535 39.00 8.42 -19.42
CA GLN A 535 39.49 9.77 -19.69
C GLN A 535 40.66 9.74 -20.68
N GLU A 536 40.58 10.54 -21.74
CA GLU A 536 41.80 11.00 -22.42
C GLU A 536 42.63 11.81 -21.40
N PRO A 537 43.89 11.42 -21.14
CA PRO A 537 44.69 11.97 -20.05
C PRO A 537 45.06 13.46 -20.20
N ASP A 538 44.89 14.05 -21.39
CA ASP A 538 45.46 15.38 -21.72
C ASP A 538 44.44 16.52 -21.91
N LEU A 539 43.13 16.32 -21.64
CA LEU A 539 42.14 17.39 -21.78
C LEU A 539 41.64 17.92 -20.42
N PRO A 540 42.01 19.15 -20.02
CA PRO A 540 41.49 19.78 -18.82
C PRO A 540 40.07 20.32 -19.11
N GLY A 541 39.06 19.50 -18.85
CA GLY A 541 37.66 19.90 -19.00
C GLY A 541 36.70 18.85 -18.49
N LYS A 542 35.63 19.27 -17.79
CA LYS A 542 34.55 18.36 -17.37
C LYS A 542 33.99 17.66 -18.61
N ARG A 543 34.14 16.33 -18.60
CA ARG A 543 33.53 15.31 -19.47
C ARG A 543 32.47 15.87 -20.44
N LEU A 544 32.72 15.74 -21.74
CA LEU A 544 31.68 15.75 -22.77
C LEU A 544 30.80 14.51 -22.58
N THR A 545 29.89 14.57 -21.60
CA THR A 545 29.09 13.44 -21.15
C THR A 545 27.99 13.06 -22.14
N ALA A 546 27.67 11.78 -22.13
CA ALA A 546 26.79 11.00 -23.01
C ALA A 546 25.33 11.47 -23.14
N ASN A 547 24.96 12.67 -22.70
CA ASN A 547 23.57 13.11 -22.72
C ASN A 547 23.16 13.55 -24.14
N PRO A 548 22.29 12.78 -24.83
CA PRO A 548 21.85 13.13 -26.18
C PRO A 548 21.12 14.49 -26.20
N VAL A 549 20.47 14.87 -25.09
CA VAL A 549 19.77 16.16 -24.95
C VAL A 549 20.75 17.32 -24.87
N GLU A 550 21.85 17.19 -24.12
CA GLU A 550 22.89 18.23 -24.08
C GLU A 550 23.67 18.31 -25.39
N ARG A 551 23.91 17.17 -26.07
CA ARG A 551 24.45 17.18 -27.43
C ARG A 551 23.53 17.91 -28.40
N LEU A 552 22.23 17.64 -28.35
CA LEU A 552 21.24 18.29 -29.21
C LEU A 552 21.15 19.79 -28.93
N ARG A 553 21.20 20.18 -27.65
CA ARG A 553 21.19 21.58 -27.20
C ARG A 553 22.45 22.33 -27.64
N MET A 554 23.62 21.73 -27.46
CA MET A 554 24.90 22.29 -27.90
C MET A 554 25.01 22.34 -29.43
N TRP A 555 24.51 21.32 -30.12
CA TRP A 555 24.40 21.33 -31.58
C TRP A 555 23.48 22.47 -32.01
N MET A 556 22.30 22.63 -31.41
CA MET A 556 21.40 23.76 -31.70
C MET A 556 22.05 25.12 -31.41
N GLU A 557 22.73 25.29 -30.27
CA GLU A 557 23.42 26.54 -29.93
C GLU A 557 24.55 26.85 -30.90
N ARG A 558 25.36 25.85 -31.27
CA ARG A 558 26.46 25.99 -32.23
C ARG A 558 25.94 26.24 -33.64
N THR A 559 24.92 25.53 -34.09
CA THR A 559 24.27 25.74 -35.39
C THR A 559 23.65 27.12 -35.45
N ARG A 560 22.99 27.58 -34.37
CA ARG A 560 22.42 28.94 -34.27
C ARG A 560 23.50 30.03 -34.27
N LYS A 561 24.65 29.78 -33.65
CA LYS A 561 25.80 30.69 -33.65
C LYS A 561 26.45 30.75 -35.02
N ALA A 562 26.70 29.60 -35.66
CA ALA A 562 27.22 29.51 -37.02
C ALA A 562 26.30 30.21 -38.04
N LEU A 563 24.98 30.03 -37.92
CA LEU A 563 23.99 30.72 -38.76
C LEU A 563 23.96 32.25 -38.56
N ARG A 564 24.37 32.76 -37.39
CA ARG A 564 24.47 34.20 -37.12
C ARG A 564 25.80 34.82 -37.55
N GLU A 565 26.86 34.01 -37.55
CA GLU A 565 28.22 34.43 -37.91
C GLU A 565 28.54 34.19 -39.40
N LEU A 566 27.65 33.54 -40.14
CA LEU A 566 27.69 33.45 -41.60
C LEU A 566 27.52 34.84 -42.21
N GLN A 567 28.64 35.51 -42.46
CA GLN A 567 28.70 36.59 -43.46
C GLN A 567 28.45 35.94 -44.82
N TRP A 568 27.32 36.24 -45.42
CA TRP A 568 27.08 35.95 -46.83
C TRP A 568 27.99 36.90 -47.60
N GLU A 569 29.07 36.39 -48.20
CA GLU A 569 29.76 37.12 -49.26
C GLU A 569 28.79 37.17 -50.46
N GLU A 570 28.34 38.38 -50.80
CA GLU A 570 27.52 38.69 -51.99
C GLU A 570 28.32 38.53 -53.29
#